data_AF-A0A0J7K069-F1
#
_entry.id   AF-A0A0J7K069-F1
#
_cell.length_a   1.000
_cell.length_b   1.000
_cell.length_c   1.000
_cell.angle_alpha   90.00
_cell.angle_beta   90.00
_cell.angle_gamma   90.00
#
_symmetry.space_group_name_H-M   'P 1'
#
loop_
_entity.id
_entity.type
_entity.pdbx_description
1 polymer ?
#
loop_
_entity_poly.entity_id
_entity_poly.type
_entity_poly.pdbx_seq_one_letter_code
_entity_poly.pdbx_strand_id
1 'polypeptide(L)'
;MVLPSINDTIDTRTHSAAGNQLDKQAQTRLLLRKLDQKSHTKYVNYILPKTTKDFNFKTTVDKLKQILSFQTTVFSYNCLTTRKHDNDDFITYAGIVNRNCKDFKFTELGPEQFRCLIFISGLQATKDFEIRARLLRKLETHSAENPVTLHDLVNECQRVMTLKMDTALVEKPTQSTVNKIERKK
;
A
#
# COMPACT_ATOMS: atom_id res chain seq x y z
N MET A 1 -23.00 61.68 23.01
CA MET A 1 -24.26 61.40 22.29
C MET A 1 -24.72 60.03 22.72
N VAL A 2 -25.83 59.96 23.45
CA VAL A 2 -26.36 58.79 24.16
C VAL A 2 -27.73 58.47 23.54
N LEU A 3 -28.07 57.17 23.55
CA LEU A 3 -29.39 56.52 23.47
C LEU A 3 -29.77 55.87 22.12
N PRO A 4 -30.59 54.78 22.11
CA PRO A 4 -30.89 53.82 23.20
C PRO A 4 -30.96 52.34 22.78
N SER A 5 -30.94 51.51 23.83
CA SER A 5 -31.44 50.13 23.89
C SER A 5 -32.92 50.05 23.52
N ILE A 6 -33.29 49.02 22.74
CA ILE A 6 -34.65 48.49 22.67
C ILE A 6 -34.53 46.98 22.86
N ASN A 7 -34.73 46.54 24.10
CA ASN A 7 -35.24 45.20 24.38
C ASN A 7 -36.77 45.35 24.40
N ASP A 8 -37.49 44.56 23.60
CA ASP A 8 -38.52 43.65 24.10
C ASP A 8 -39.42 43.11 22.97
N THR A 9 -39.56 41.78 23.03
CA THR A 9 -40.72 40.98 22.60
C THR A 9 -40.95 40.81 21.10
N ILE A 10 -40.38 39.75 20.51
CA ILE A 10 -41.11 38.89 19.57
C ILE A 10 -40.80 37.41 19.84
N ASP A 11 -41.79 36.76 20.44
CA ASP A 11 -42.21 35.38 20.24
C ASP A 11 -41.16 34.27 20.16
N THR A 12 -41.08 33.52 21.25
CA THR A 12 -40.88 32.07 21.24
C THR A 12 -41.92 31.39 20.35
N ARG A 13 -41.62 31.20 19.07
CA ARG A 13 -42.29 30.23 18.19
C ARG A 13 -41.29 29.35 17.49
N THR A 14 -41.15 28.17 18.07
CA THR A 14 -40.79 26.87 17.50
C THR A 14 -40.75 26.86 15.96
N HIS A 15 -39.56 26.98 15.38
CA HIS A 15 -39.30 26.63 13.99
C HIS A 15 -38.32 25.47 13.91
N SER A 16 -38.91 24.28 13.84
CA SER A 16 -38.47 23.11 13.06
C SER A 16 -36.95 22.92 12.88
N ALA A 17 -36.34 22.18 13.81
CA ALA A 17 -35.06 21.52 13.58
C ALA A 17 -35.27 20.29 12.67
N ALA A 18 -35.37 20.50 11.37
CA ALA A 18 -35.34 19.44 10.36
C ALA A 18 -34.20 19.69 9.36
N GLY A 19 -32.98 19.61 9.87
CA GLY A 19 -31.74 19.68 9.08
C GLY A 19 -31.03 18.34 9.07
N ASN A 20 -31.41 17.46 8.14
CA ASN A 20 -30.66 16.31 7.59
C ASN A 20 -29.62 15.63 8.50
N GLN A 21 -30.07 14.84 9.47
CA GLN A 21 -29.27 13.74 9.98
C GLN A 21 -29.79 12.43 9.37
N LEU A 22 -29.24 12.06 8.21
CA LEU A 22 -29.50 10.75 7.60
C LEU A 22 -29.26 9.68 8.67
N ASP A 23 -30.25 8.81 8.89
CA ASP A 23 -30.13 7.63 9.74
C ASP A 23 -28.83 6.87 9.39
N LYS A 24 -28.04 6.50 10.41
CA LYS A 24 -26.73 5.85 10.23
C LYS A 24 -26.86 4.58 9.38
N GLN A 25 -28.01 3.90 9.45
CA GLN A 25 -28.29 2.73 8.63
C GLN A 25 -28.65 3.10 7.18
N ALA A 26 -29.32 4.24 6.95
CA ALA A 26 -29.53 4.78 5.61
C ALA A 26 -28.22 5.19 4.93
N GLN A 27 -27.27 5.77 5.68
CA GLN A 27 -25.94 6.10 5.17
C GLN A 27 -25.16 4.87 4.71
N THR A 28 -25.17 3.79 5.50
CA THR A 28 -24.54 2.52 5.13
C THR A 28 -25.16 1.93 3.86
N ARG A 29 -26.49 1.92 3.77
CA ARG A 29 -27.22 1.43 2.58
C ARG A 29 -26.88 2.23 1.32
N LEU A 30 -26.80 3.55 1.45
CA LEU A 30 -26.46 4.43 0.33
C LEU A 30 -25.02 4.21 -0.16
N LEU A 31 -24.07 4.03 0.77
CA LEU A 31 -22.67 3.72 0.44
C LEU A 31 -22.56 2.41 -0.36
N LEU A 32 -23.22 1.36 0.10
CA LEU A 32 -23.17 0.05 -0.58
C LEU A 32 -23.80 0.09 -1.98
N ARG A 33 -24.83 0.92 -2.18
CA ARG A 33 -25.46 1.14 -3.49
C ARG A 33 -24.56 1.91 -4.47
N LYS A 34 -23.57 2.66 -3.98
CA LYS A 34 -22.63 3.41 -4.81
C LYS A 34 -21.43 2.57 -5.28
N LEU A 35 -21.25 1.37 -4.74
CA LEU A 35 -20.21 0.45 -5.18
C LEU A 35 -20.57 -0.17 -6.52
N ASP A 36 -19.57 -0.40 -7.37
CA ASP A 36 -19.75 -1.24 -8.55
C ASP A 36 -20.05 -2.69 -8.14
N GLN A 37 -20.61 -3.47 -9.06
CA GLN A 37 -21.07 -4.83 -8.78
C GLN A 37 -19.95 -5.73 -8.23
N LYS A 38 -18.72 -5.59 -8.75
CA LYS A 38 -17.58 -6.42 -8.33
C LYS A 38 -17.16 -6.08 -6.91
N SER A 39 -17.05 -4.80 -6.59
CA SER A 39 -16.71 -4.32 -5.24
C SER A 39 -17.80 -4.68 -4.21
N HIS A 40 -19.07 -4.56 -4.59
CA HIS A 40 -20.20 -4.94 -3.73
C HIS A 40 -20.20 -6.44 -3.41
N THR A 41 -20.11 -7.31 -4.42
CA THR A 41 -20.05 -8.77 -4.21
C THR A 41 -18.86 -9.16 -3.34
N LYS A 42 -17.69 -8.55 -3.57
CA LYS A 42 -16.49 -8.79 -2.75
C LYS A 42 -16.73 -8.43 -1.28
N TYR A 43 -17.38 -7.30 -1.00
CA TYR A 43 -17.72 -6.88 0.35
C TYR A 43 -18.71 -7.84 1.02
N VAL A 44 -19.82 -8.18 0.34
CA VAL A 44 -20.86 -9.06 0.91
C VAL A 44 -20.30 -10.44 1.24
N ASN A 45 -19.47 -11.02 0.37
CA ASN A 45 -18.84 -12.30 0.64
C ASN A 45 -17.82 -12.23 1.80
N TYR A 46 -17.08 -11.13 1.93
CA TYR A 46 -16.08 -10.96 2.98
C TYR A 46 -16.69 -10.82 4.39
N ILE A 47 -17.91 -10.29 4.50
CA ILE A 47 -18.56 -10.10 5.81
C ILE A 47 -19.32 -11.33 6.31
N LEU A 48 -19.42 -12.39 5.49
CA LEU A 48 -20.11 -13.62 5.89
C LEU A 48 -19.49 -14.24 7.16
N PRO A 49 -20.31 -14.85 8.04
CA PRO A 49 -21.76 -15.07 7.90
C PRO A 49 -22.63 -13.86 8.29
N LYS A 50 -22.03 -12.72 8.68
CA LYS A 50 -22.76 -11.51 9.04
C LYS A 50 -23.33 -10.81 7.81
N THR A 51 -24.35 -9.99 8.03
CA THR A 51 -25.03 -9.22 7.00
C THR A 51 -24.60 -7.75 7.04
N THR A 52 -24.87 -7.02 5.96
CA THR A 52 -24.56 -5.58 5.85
C THR A 52 -25.29 -4.73 6.89
N LYS A 53 -26.33 -5.27 7.53
CA LYS A 53 -27.10 -4.64 8.61
C LYS A 53 -26.40 -4.70 9.97
N ASP A 54 -25.46 -5.64 10.14
CA ASP A 54 -24.73 -5.85 11.39
C ASP A 54 -23.57 -4.85 11.57
N PHE A 55 -23.32 -4.00 10.57
CA PHE A 55 -22.23 -3.04 10.56
C PHE A 55 -22.76 -1.61 10.46
N ASN A 56 -22.21 -0.73 11.29
CA ASN A 56 -22.47 0.70 11.16
C ASN A 56 -21.65 1.30 10.00
N PHE A 57 -21.93 2.55 9.66
CA PHE A 57 -21.27 3.25 8.56
C PHE A 57 -19.74 3.26 8.70
N LYS A 58 -19.23 3.60 9.89
CA LYS A 58 -17.79 3.65 10.16
C LYS A 58 -17.12 2.30 9.92
N THR A 59 -17.64 1.24 10.53
CA THR A 59 -17.10 -0.12 10.39
C THR A 59 -17.20 -0.63 8.95
N THR A 60 -18.26 -0.23 8.22
CA THR A 60 -18.43 -0.55 6.80
C THR A 60 -17.37 0.13 5.96
N VAL A 61 -17.12 1.43 6.18
CA VAL A 61 -16.06 2.18 5.50
C VAL A 61 -14.67 1.59 5.80
N ASP A 62 -14.38 1.25 7.06
CA ASP A 62 -13.10 0.66 7.46
C ASP A 62 -12.87 -0.71 6.79
N LYS A 63 -13.89 -1.57 6.73
CA LYS A 63 -13.83 -2.85 6.01
C LYS A 63 -13.72 -2.69 4.50
N LEU A 64 -14.47 -1.74 3.91
CA LEU A 64 -14.38 -1.44 2.48
C LEU A 64 -12.99 -0.95 2.12
N LYS A 65 -12.39 -0.08 2.94
CA LYS A 65 -10.98 0.30 2.79
C LYS A 65 -10.10 -0.94 2.86
N GLN A 66 -10.25 -1.82 3.83
CA GLN A 66 -9.40 -3.01 3.94
C GLN A 66 -9.46 -3.92 2.69
N ILE A 67 -10.63 -4.14 2.09
CA ILE A 67 -10.81 -5.08 0.98
C ILE A 67 -10.65 -4.47 -0.41
N LEU A 68 -10.90 -3.16 -0.55
CA LEU A 68 -10.85 -2.43 -1.81
C LEU A 68 -9.58 -1.59 -1.95
N SER A 69 -8.94 -1.20 -0.84
CA SER A 69 -7.59 -0.69 -0.92
C SER A 69 -6.73 -1.83 -1.43
N PHE A 70 -6.08 -1.62 -2.57
CA PHE A 70 -4.85 -2.31 -2.82
C PHE A 70 -3.97 -1.97 -1.61
N GLN A 71 -3.43 -2.97 -0.92
CA GLN A 71 -2.30 -2.75 -0.03
C GLN A 71 -1.15 -2.36 -0.95
N THR A 72 -1.17 -1.14 -1.48
CA THR A 72 0.01 -0.53 -2.04
C THR A 72 0.94 -0.48 -0.86
N THR A 73 2.03 -1.24 -0.98
CA THR A 73 3.18 -1.13 -0.10
C THR A 73 3.41 0.35 0.19
N VAL A 74 3.69 0.72 1.45
CA VAL A 74 3.88 2.14 1.88
C VAL A 74 4.82 2.88 0.92
N PHE A 75 5.71 2.11 0.30
CA PHE A 75 6.53 2.49 -0.82
C PHE A 75 5.83 2.16 -2.14
N SER A 76 4.94 3.04 -2.58
CA SER A 76 4.55 3.08 -3.98
C SER A 76 5.78 3.51 -4.80
N TYR A 77 6.61 2.54 -5.17
CA TYR A 77 7.81 2.68 -6.02
C TYR A 77 7.54 3.44 -7.33
N ASN A 78 6.26 3.59 -7.70
CA ASN A 78 5.81 4.39 -8.83
C ASN A 78 6.39 5.80 -8.80
N CYS A 79 6.49 6.47 -7.63
CA CYS A 79 7.07 7.81 -7.57
C CYS A 79 8.50 7.88 -8.14
N LEU A 80 9.33 6.88 -7.85
CA LEU A 80 10.74 6.85 -8.27
C LEU A 80 10.92 6.34 -9.69
N THR A 81 9.88 5.78 -10.29
CA THR A 81 9.94 5.14 -11.62
C THR A 81 8.94 5.68 -12.61
N THR A 82 8.25 6.74 -12.21
CA THR A 82 7.47 7.57 -13.12
C THR A 82 8.44 8.12 -14.17
N ARG A 83 8.10 7.91 -15.43
CA ARG A 83 8.79 8.51 -16.57
C ARG A 83 7.75 9.22 -17.41
N LYS A 84 8.15 10.34 -18.00
CA LYS A 84 7.30 11.07 -18.93
C LYS A 84 7.10 10.19 -20.18
N HIS A 85 5.85 9.97 -20.60
CA HIS A 85 5.61 9.34 -21.89
C HIS A 85 5.79 10.37 -23.03
N ASP A 86 6.09 9.88 -24.23
CA ASP A 86 6.33 10.74 -25.39
C ASP A 86 5.12 11.65 -25.69
N ASN A 87 3.92 11.12 -25.46
CA ASN A 87 2.64 11.81 -25.69
C ASN A 87 2.22 12.76 -24.55
N ASP A 88 2.86 12.71 -23.39
CA ASP A 88 2.49 13.57 -22.26
C ASP A 88 3.07 14.98 -22.46
N ASP A 89 2.30 16.02 -22.16
CA ASP A 89 2.86 17.35 -21.96
C ASP A 89 3.48 17.48 -20.55
N PHE A 90 4.26 18.53 -20.31
CA PHE A 90 4.95 18.73 -19.04
C PHE A 90 4.01 18.98 -17.85
N ILE A 91 2.84 19.59 -18.07
CA ILE A 91 1.84 19.87 -17.03
C ILE A 91 1.20 18.56 -16.59
N THR A 92 0.80 17.72 -17.56
CA THR A 92 0.26 16.38 -17.31
C THR A 92 1.26 15.53 -16.54
N TYR A 93 2.52 15.51 -16.98
CA TYR A 93 3.58 14.79 -16.29
C TYR A 93 3.82 15.30 -14.86
N ALA A 94 3.88 16.61 -14.66
CA ALA A 94 4.03 17.20 -13.33
C ALA A 94 2.86 16.83 -12.40
N GLY A 95 1.64 16.77 -12.94
CA GLY A 95 0.45 16.31 -12.20
C GLY A 95 0.58 14.87 -11.71
N ILE A 96 1.11 13.97 -12.57
CA ILE A 96 1.37 12.57 -12.21
C ILE A 96 2.43 12.48 -11.11
N VAL A 97 3.54 13.22 -11.24
CA VAL A 97 4.60 13.26 -10.22
C VAL A 97 4.05 13.75 -8.88
N ASN A 98 3.30 14.85 -8.87
CA ASN A 98 2.70 15.38 -7.63
C ASN A 98 1.76 14.38 -6.95
N ARG A 99 0.93 13.68 -7.74
CA ARG A 99 0.05 12.64 -7.23
C ARG A 99 0.84 11.48 -6.61
N ASN A 100 1.87 11.00 -7.32
CA ASN A 100 2.70 9.89 -6.84
C ASN A 100 3.48 10.27 -5.56
N CYS A 101 4.02 11.49 -5.47
CA CYS A 101 4.70 11.98 -4.26
C CYS A 101 3.75 12.08 -3.06
N LYS A 102 2.50 12.51 -3.29
CA LYS A 102 1.45 12.58 -2.24
C LYS A 102 1.08 11.19 -1.73
N ASP A 103 0.84 10.25 -2.63
CA ASP A 103 0.47 8.87 -2.29
C ASP A 103 1.63 8.13 -1.59
N PHE A 104 2.86 8.48 -1.94
CA PHE A 104 4.09 7.91 -1.38
C PHE A 104 4.43 8.41 0.04
N LYS A 105 3.65 9.35 0.62
CA LYS A 105 3.89 9.92 1.96
C LYS A 105 5.36 10.35 2.16
N PHE A 106 5.92 11.02 1.15
CA PHE A 106 7.34 11.38 1.09
C PHE A 106 7.87 12.07 2.36
N THR A 107 7.02 12.86 3.04
CA THR A 107 7.35 13.57 4.29
C THR A 107 7.63 12.66 5.49
N GLU A 108 7.18 11.41 5.45
CA GLU A 108 7.41 10.40 6.49
C GLU A 108 8.73 9.64 6.26
N LEU A 109 9.43 9.91 5.15
CA LEU A 109 10.63 9.19 4.74
C LEU A 109 11.92 9.86 5.23
N GLY A 110 12.72 9.13 6.01
CA GLY A 110 14.05 9.57 6.40
C GLY A 110 15.07 9.50 5.24
N PRO A 111 16.19 10.25 5.31
CA PRO A 111 17.24 10.24 4.28
C PRO A 111 17.81 8.84 3.98
N GLU A 112 17.96 8.00 5.00
CA GLU A 112 18.45 6.62 4.83
C GLU A 112 17.46 5.73 4.08
N GLN A 113 16.15 5.88 4.35
CA GLN A 113 15.12 5.12 3.65
C GLN A 113 15.03 5.58 2.20
N PHE A 114 15.24 6.88 1.93
CA PHE A 114 15.34 7.39 0.58
C PHE A 114 16.51 6.77 -0.20
N ARG A 115 17.70 6.68 0.40
CA ARG A 115 18.85 5.98 -0.21
C ARG A 115 18.53 4.52 -0.51
N CYS A 116 17.90 3.81 0.43
CA CYS A 116 17.45 2.44 0.26
C CYS A 116 16.49 2.29 -0.92
N LEU A 117 15.55 3.22 -1.08
CA LEU A 117 14.59 3.19 -2.18
C LEU A 117 15.22 3.48 -3.53
N ILE A 118 16.15 4.43 -3.60
CA ILE A 118 16.92 4.69 -4.83
C ILE A 118 17.67 3.41 -5.24
N PHE A 119 18.31 2.73 -4.29
CA PHE A 119 18.99 1.46 -4.54
C PHE A 119 18.03 0.39 -5.09
N ILE A 120 16.90 0.17 -4.41
CA ILE A 120 15.88 -0.80 -4.85
C ILE A 120 15.31 -0.42 -6.23
N SER A 121 15.10 0.86 -6.49
CA SER A 121 14.52 1.35 -7.76
C SER A 121 15.47 1.21 -8.94
N GLY A 122 16.78 1.14 -8.69
CA GLY A 122 17.81 0.83 -9.68
C GLY A 122 17.80 -0.63 -10.16
N LEU A 123 17.20 -1.55 -9.39
CA LEU A 123 17.12 -2.99 -9.73
C LEU A 123 16.01 -3.28 -10.75
N GLN A 124 16.20 -2.80 -11.98
CA GLN A 124 15.20 -2.85 -13.05
C GLN A 124 15.24 -4.16 -13.87
N ALA A 125 16.30 -4.95 -13.77
CA ALA A 125 16.41 -6.18 -14.54
C ALA A 125 15.39 -7.22 -14.06
N THR A 126 14.86 -8.03 -14.98
CA THR A 126 13.88 -9.09 -14.68
C THR A 126 14.42 -10.11 -13.67
N LYS A 127 15.70 -10.46 -13.78
CA LYS A 127 16.41 -11.34 -12.83
C LYS A 127 16.40 -10.83 -11.38
N ASP A 128 16.24 -9.53 -11.18
CA ASP A 128 16.26 -8.90 -9.86
C ASP A 128 14.86 -8.79 -9.24
N PHE A 129 13.82 -9.31 -9.90
CA PHE A 129 12.44 -9.24 -9.40
C PHE A 129 12.29 -9.81 -7.98
N GLU A 130 12.82 -11.01 -7.75
CA GLU A 130 12.72 -11.68 -6.45
C GLU A 130 13.45 -10.91 -5.35
N ILE A 131 14.68 -10.45 -5.63
CA ILE A 131 15.47 -9.70 -4.65
C ILE A 131 14.81 -8.35 -4.36
N ARG A 132 14.30 -7.65 -5.39
CA ARG A 132 13.56 -6.38 -5.23
C ARG A 132 12.33 -6.56 -4.33
N ALA A 133 11.52 -7.59 -4.53
CA ALA A 133 10.38 -7.87 -3.67
C ALA A 133 10.79 -8.12 -2.21
N ARG A 134 11.91 -8.83 -2.00
CA ARG A 134 12.47 -9.09 -0.67
C ARG A 134 12.98 -7.82 0.02
N LEU A 135 13.72 -6.98 -0.70
CA LEU A 135 14.24 -5.72 -0.19
C LEU A 135 13.11 -4.74 0.15
N LEU A 136 12.07 -4.66 -0.68
CA LEU A 136 10.87 -3.86 -0.39
C LEU A 136 10.21 -4.30 0.91
N ARG A 137 10.02 -5.60 1.12
CA ARG A 137 9.47 -6.13 2.38
C ARG A 137 10.32 -5.79 3.58
N LYS A 138 11.65 -5.85 3.45
CA LYS A 138 12.58 -5.47 4.52
C LYS A 138 12.46 -3.97 4.82
N LEU A 139 12.37 -3.13 3.80
CA LEU A 139 12.15 -1.69 3.97
C LEU A 139 10.80 -1.37 4.62
N GLU A 140 9.74 -2.14 4.33
CA GLU A 140 8.44 -1.99 5.00
C GLU A 140 8.49 -2.24 6.50
N THR A 141 9.38 -3.11 6.98
CA THR A 141 9.59 -3.34 8.42
C THR A 141 10.32 -2.19 9.14
N HIS A 142 10.56 -1.06 8.46
CA HIS A 142 11.11 0.13 9.10
C HIS A 142 10.29 0.57 10.32
N SER A 143 10.99 0.88 11.40
CA SER A 143 10.49 1.65 12.53
C SER A 143 11.23 2.97 12.57
N ALA A 144 10.59 4.04 13.04
CA ALA A 144 11.25 5.33 13.26
C ALA A 144 12.46 5.20 14.21
N GLU A 145 12.45 4.20 15.10
CA GLU A 145 13.53 3.94 16.08
C GLU A 145 14.67 3.10 15.50
N ASN A 146 14.43 2.29 14.46
CA ASN A 146 15.41 1.42 13.82
C ASN A 146 15.24 1.48 12.29
N PRO A 147 15.74 2.56 11.66
CA PRO A 147 15.70 2.71 10.22
C PRO A 147 16.50 1.61 9.52
N VAL A 148 15.90 0.97 8.50
CA VAL A 148 16.65 0.10 7.59
C VAL A 148 17.67 0.94 6.85
N THR A 149 18.93 0.47 6.85
CA THR A 149 20.04 1.14 6.18
C THR A 149 20.33 0.52 4.82
N LEU A 150 21.05 1.25 3.97
CA LEU A 150 21.51 0.71 2.69
C LEU A 150 22.40 -0.51 2.87
N HIS A 151 23.21 -0.52 3.93
CA HIS A 151 24.07 -1.66 4.27
C HIS A 151 23.25 -2.92 4.59
N ASP A 152 22.13 -2.79 5.30
CA ASP A 152 21.22 -3.92 5.59
C ASP A 152 20.62 -4.53 4.32
N LEU A 153 20.38 -3.72 3.29
CA LEU A 153 19.91 -4.19 1.99
C LEU A 153 21.02 -4.92 1.23
N VAL A 154 22.25 -4.39 1.23
CA VAL A 154 23.40 -5.03 0.58
C VAL A 154 23.70 -6.39 1.24
N ASN A 155 23.70 -6.45 2.57
CA ASN A 155 23.88 -7.70 3.31
C ASN A 155 22.79 -8.72 2.97
N GLU A 156 21.54 -8.26 2.79
CA GLU A 156 20.45 -9.13 2.37
C GLU A 156 20.67 -9.66 0.95
N CYS A 157 21.10 -8.82 0.00
CA CYS A 157 21.47 -9.26 -1.35
C CYS A 157 22.57 -10.32 -1.32
N GLN A 158 23.65 -10.08 -0.56
CA GLN A 158 24.76 -11.02 -0.42
C GLN A 158 24.29 -12.36 0.14
N ARG A 159 23.48 -12.33 1.20
CA ARG A 159 22.92 -13.54 1.80
C ARG A 159 22.05 -14.34 0.82
N VAL A 160 21.24 -13.66 -0.01
CA VAL A 160 20.46 -14.34 -1.06
C VAL A 160 21.38 -14.98 -2.10
N MET A 161 22.44 -14.30 -2.52
CA MET A 161 23.40 -14.85 -3.48
C MET A 161 24.12 -16.08 -2.92
N THR A 162 24.58 -16.04 -1.67
CA THR A 162 25.20 -17.19 -1.00
C THR A 162 24.25 -18.38 -0.95
N LEU A 163 23.00 -18.16 -0.53
CA LEU A 163 22.00 -19.24 -0.49
C LEU A 163 21.72 -19.85 -1.87
N LYS A 164 21.73 -19.04 -2.94
CA LYS A 164 21.58 -19.55 -4.31
C LYS A 164 22.78 -20.42 -4.72
N MET A 165 24.00 -20.06 -4.31
CA MET A 165 25.19 -20.89 -4.54
C MET A 165 25.13 -22.21 -3.76
N ASP A 166 24.74 -22.17 -2.49
CA ASP A 166 24.64 -23.36 -1.63
C ASP A 166 23.57 -24.34 -2.16
N THR A 167 22.42 -23.81 -2.59
CA THR A 167 21.34 -24.62 -3.18
C THR A 167 21.81 -25.32 -4.46
N ALA A 168 22.53 -24.59 -5.32
CA ALA A 168 23.09 -25.16 -6.55
C ALA A 168 24.16 -26.24 -6.29
N LEU A 169 24.84 -26.22 -5.13
CA LEU A 169 25.77 -27.27 -4.73
C LEU A 169 25.05 -28.56 -4.33
N VAL A 170 23.90 -28.44 -3.65
CA VAL A 170 23.07 -29.57 -3.21
C VAL A 170 22.31 -30.20 -4.39
N GLU A 171 21.91 -29.41 -5.38
CA GLU A 171 21.16 -29.88 -6.56
C GLU A 171 22.03 -30.61 -7.59
N LYS A 172 23.37 -30.51 -7.51
CA LYS A 172 24.24 -31.30 -8.40
C LYS A 172 24.14 -32.78 -8.02
N PRO A 173 23.75 -33.68 -8.95
CA PRO A 173 23.87 -35.10 -8.70
C PRO A 173 25.35 -35.39 -8.47
N THR A 174 25.67 -36.05 -7.36
CA THR A 174 26.96 -36.70 -7.20
C THR A 174 27.16 -37.61 -8.40
N GLN A 175 27.98 -37.19 -9.36
CA GLN A 175 28.53 -38.09 -10.37
C GLN A 175 29.31 -39.14 -9.61
N SER A 176 28.67 -40.27 -9.37
CA SER A 176 29.32 -41.48 -8.92
C SER A 176 30.27 -41.91 -10.02
N THR A 177 31.54 -41.51 -9.90
CA THR A 177 32.65 -42.13 -10.62
C THR A 177 32.79 -43.56 -10.10
N VAL A 178 31.94 -44.46 -10.60
CA VAL A 178 32.11 -45.90 -10.43
C VAL A 178 33.27 -46.30 -11.33
N ASN A 179 34.48 -46.35 -10.76
CA ASN A 179 35.63 -46.92 -11.44
C ASN A 179 35.32 -48.39 -11.77
N LYS A 180 35.23 -48.69 -13.07
CA LYS A 180 35.08 -50.05 -13.58
C LYS A 180 36.39 -50.80 -13.31
N ILE A 181 36.40 -51.68 -12.32
CA ILE A 181 37.54 -52.57 -12.06
C ILE A 181 37.53 -53.65 -13.15
N GLU A 182 38.45 -53.56 -14.10
CA GLU A 182 38.70 -54.64 -15.05
C GLU A 182 39.32 -55.83 -14.31
N ARG A 183 38.60 -56.96 -14.26
CA ARG A 183 39.14 -58.23 -13.78
C ARG A 183 40.04 -58.82 -14.87
N LYS A 184 41.34 -58.89 -14.60
CA LYS A 184 42.26 -59.77 -15.34
C LYS A 184 42.03 -61.22 -14.91
N LYS A 185 41.49 -62.04 -15.82
CA LYS A 185 42.02 -63.36 -16.19
C LYS A 185 41.23 -63.93 -17.36
#